data_AF-I2E876-F1
#
_entry.id   AF-I2E876-F1
#
_cell.length_a   1.000
_cell.length_b   1.000
_cell.length_c   1.000
_cell.angle_alpha   90.00
_cell.angle_beta   90.00
_cell.angle_gamma   90.00
#
_symmetry.space_group_name_H-M   'P 1'
#
loop_
_entity.id
_entity.type
_entity.pdbx_description
1 polymer ?
#
loop_
_entity_poly.entity_id
_entity_poly.type
_entity_poly.pdbx_seq_one_letter_code
_entity_poly.pdbx_strand_id
1 'polypeptide(L)'
;IIIAAGHIWKVMALAYIPPTIAGIALCYRKKYLLGTIVTAIFATLQIQANHVQMSYYFLTIEILMVVAFLIQSIRQKELASFGKATAGVALAAVIAICLNISNLYHTYEYSKDTMRGKSELVKQGKTDDQTDSGLERSYITAWSYGIDESLTFLIPDVKGGASMPLSMNKTAMKKADGQLEQMGIYGAFTQYWGEQPGTSG
;
A
#
# COMPACT_ATOMS: atom_id res chain seq x y z
N ILE A 1 -2.94 9.40 11.19
CA ILE A 1 -3.03 9.34 9.70
C ILE A 1 -3.87 8.15 9.25
N ILE A 2 -3.44 6.89 9.43
CA ILE A 2 -4.20 5.74 8.87
C ILE A 2 -5.52 5.44 9.63
N ILE A 3 -5.53 5.54 10.96
CA ILE A 3 -6.77 5.33 11.75
C ILE A 3 -7.68 6.57 11.71
N ALA A 4 -7.10 7.78 11.78
CA ALA A 4 -7.84 9.04 11.78
C ALA A 4 -8.48 9.39 10.42
N ALA A 5 -7.94 8.90 9.30
CA ALA A 5 -8.46 9.15 7.94
C ALA A 5 -9.40 8.04 7.42
N GLY A 6 -9.91 7.16 8.28
CA GLY A 6 -10.84 6.08 7.90
C GLY A 6 -10.21 4.94 7.09
N HIS A 7 -8.87 4.85 7.05
CA HIS A 7 -8.13 3.81 6.33
C HIS A 7 -7.93 2.54 7.15
N ILE A 8 -8.90 2.17 7.99
CA ILE A 8 -8.78 1.02 8.90
C ILE A 8 -8.47 -0.28 8.15
N TRP A 9 -9.04 -0.44 6.96
CA TRP A 9 -8.81 -1.59 6.09
C TRP A 9 -7.35 -1.70 5.61
N LYS A 10 -6.65 -0.58 5.39
CA LYS A 10 -5.19 -0.58 5.09
C LYS A 10 -4.39 -1.05 6.29
N VAL A 11 -4.74 -0.58 7.50
CA VAL A 11 -4.07 -1.01 8.75
C VAL A 11 -4.27 -2.50 8.96
N MET A 12 -5.50 -2.99 8.80
CA MET A 12 -5.83 -4.39 8.99
C MET A 12 -5.05 -5.26 8.01
N ALA A 13 -5.04 -4.91 6.72
CA ALA A 13 -4.22 -5.61 5.72
C ALA A 13 -2.74 -5.66 6.15
N LEU A 14 -2.16 -4.52 6.57
CA LEU A 14 -0.77 -4.44 7.04
C LEU A 14 -0.51 -5.28 8.30
N ALA A 15 -1.48 -5.38 9.20
CA ALA A 15 -1.36 -6.18 10.41
C ALA A 15 -1.39 -7.69 10.15
N TYR A 16 -2.08 -8.14 9.09
CA TYR A 16 -2.20 -9.56 8.76
C TYR A 16 -1.01 -10.11 7.96
N ILE A 17 -0.26 -9.24 7.28
CA ILE A 17 0.89 -9.63 6.45
C ILE A 17 2.04 -10.30 7.24
N PRO A 18 2.56 -9.75 8.35
CA PRO A 18 3.67 -10.38 9.07
C PRO A 18 3.31 -11.79 9.58
N PRO A 19 2.10 -12.02 10.14
CA PRO A 19 1.63 -13.37 10.45
C PRO A 19 1.50 -14.30 9.23
N THR A 20 1.04 -13.82 8.06
CA THR A 20 1.01 -14.62 6.82
C THR A 20 2.42 -15.09 6.45
N ILE A 21 3.38 -14.17 6.43
CA ILE A 21 4.80 -14.45 6.17
C ILE A 21 5.37 -15.44 7.19
N ALA A 22 5.04 -15.27 8.47
CA ALA A 22 5.46 -16.19 9.53
C ALA A 22 4.90 -17.60 9.31
N GLY A 23 3.63 -17.73 8.89
CA GLY A 23 3.01 -18.99 8.50
C GLY A 23 3.76 -19.69 7.36
N ILE A 24 4.09 -18.94 6.31
CA ILE A 24 4.86 -19.45 5.16
C ILE A 24 6.24 -19.94 5.62
N ALA A 25 6.93 -19.14 6.45
CA ALA A 25 8.21 -19.54 7.01
C ALA A 25 8.12 -20.81 7.88
N LEU A 26 7.03 -21.00 8.62
CA LEU A 26 6.80 -22.23 9.41
C LEU A 26 6.61 -23.46 8.52
N CYS A 27 5.93 -23.34 7.38
CA CYS A 27 5.83 -24.41 6.39
C CYS A 27 7.22 -24.86 5.92
N TYR A 28 8.09 -23.90 5.54
CA TYR A 28 9.45 -24.19 5.10
C TYR A 28 10.38 -24.65 6.23
N ARG A 29 10.03 -24.42 7.50
CA ARG A 29 10.68 -25.02 8.68
C ARG A 29 10.15 -26.41 9.04
N LYS A 30 9.52 -27.12 8.09
CA LYS A 30 8.97 -28.48 8.24
C LYS A 30 7.79 -28.60 9.22
N LYS A 31 7.23 -27.48 9.70
CA LYS A 31 6.00 -27.45 10.51
C LYS A 31 4.76 -27.33 9.60
N TYR A 32 4.57 -28.30 8.72
CA TYR A 32 3.61 -28.21 7.61
C TYR A 32 2.17 -27.88 8.04
N LEU A 33 1.63 -28.58 9.05
CA LEU A 33 0.25 -28.38 9.48
C LEU A 33 0.05 -27.00 10.10
N LEU A 34 0.87 -26.64 11.10
CA LEU A 34 0.78 -25.34 11.77
C LEU A 34 1.05 -24.18 10.80
N GLY A 35 2.06 -24.31 9.93
CA GLY A 35 2.36 -23.30 8.93
C GLY A 35 1.20 -23.11 7.95
N THR A 36 0.58 -24.19 7.49
CA THR A 36 -0.56 -24.14 6.55
C THR A 36 -1.77 -23.47 7.20
N ILE A 37 -2.10 -23.84 8.45
CA ILE A 37 -3.23 -23.24 9.19
C ILE A 37 -3.00 -21.75 9.42
N VAL A 38 -1.82 -21.37 9.92
CA VAL A 38 -1.49 -19.96 10.18
C VAL A 38 -1.53 -19.16 8.88
N THR A 39 -0.90 -19.67 7.81
CA THR A 39 -0.94 -19.02 6.49
C THR A 39 -2.37 -18.87 5.98
N ALA A 40 -3.20 -19.91 6.09
CA ALA A 40 -4.58 -19.88 5.60
C ALA A 40 -5.42 -18.85 6.35
N ILE A 41 -5.32 -18.80 7.68
CA ILE A 41 -6.07 -17.85 8.51
C ILE A 41 -5.70 -16.42 8.14
N PHE A 42 -4.40 -16.09 8.17
CA PHE A 42 -3.97 -14.72 7.95
C PHE A 42 -4.06 -14.27 6.50
N ALA A 43 -3.85 -15.16 5.53
CA ALA A 43 -4.14 -14.88 4.12
C ALA A 43 -5.63 -14.61 3.89
N THR A 44 -6.51 -15.38 4.56
CA THR A 44 -7.97 -15.15 4.49
C THR A 44 -8.32 -13.77 5.04
N LEU A 45 -7.79 -13.40 6.21
CA LEU A 45 -8.01 -12.10 6.83
C LEU A 45 -7.43 -10.94 6.00
N GLN A 46 -6.26 -11.14 5.39
CA GLN A 46 -5.62 -10.18 4.50
C GLN A 46 -6.47 -9.91 3.26
N ILE A 47 -7.06 -10.94 2.64
CA ILE A 47 -7.98 -10.76 1.51
C ILE A 47 -9.31 -10.14 1.99
N GLN A 48 -9.81 -10.57 3.15
CA GLN A 48 -11.05 -10.05 3.74
C GLN A 48 -10.96 -8.55 4.04
N ALA A 49 -9.77 -8.04 4.36
CA ALA A 49 -9.54 -6.61 4.54
C ALA A 49 -9.82 -5.76 3.28
N ASN A 50 -10.13 -6.41 2.15
CA ASN A 50 -10.63 -5.84 0.90
C ASN A 50 -9.77 -4.70 0.34
N HIS A 51 -8.45 -4.78 0.58
CA HIS A 51 -7.49 -3.85 0.03
C HIS A 51 -6.63 -4.53 -1.04
N VAL A 52 -7.26 -4.85 -2.18
CA VAL A 52 -6.68 -5.65 -3.27
C VAL A 52 -5.30 -5.14 -3.71
N GLN A 53 -5.10 -3.82 -3.79
CA GLN A 53 -3.82 -3.24 -4.18
C GLN A 53 -2.69 -3.59 -3.20
N MET A 54 -2.97 -3.66 -1.89
CA MET A 54 -1.95 -4.02 -0.90
C MET A 54 -1.70 -5.52 -0.96
N SER A 55 -2.76 -6.33 -0.97
CA SER A 55 -2.64 -7.78 -1.11
C SER A 55 -1.83 -8.19 -2.35
N TYR A 56 -1.98 -7.47 -3.47
CA TYR A 56 -1.18 -7.68 -4.69
C TYR A 56 0.33 -7.43 -4.48
N TYR A 57 0.70 -6.32 -3.83
CA TYR A 57 2.11 -6.02 -3.58
C TYR A 57 2.76 -7.04 -2.65
N PHE A 58 2.05 -7.46 -1.60
CA PHE A 58 2.58 -8.44 -0.65
C PHE A 58 2.59 -9.87 -1.21
N LEU A 59 1.66 -10.22 -2.10
CA LEU A 59 1.73 -11.48 -2.85
C LEU A 59 3.07 -11.60 -3.61
N THR A 60 3.55 -10.50 -4.19
CA THR A 60 4.87 -10.49 -4.86
C THR A 60 6.00 -10.82 -3.88
N ILE A 61 5.96 -10.26 -2.67
CA ILE A 61 6.94 -10.55 -1.60
C ILE A 61 6.85 -12.03 -1.17
N GLU A 62 5.64 -12.56 -0.99
CA GLU A 62 5.40 -13.95 -0.63
C GLU A 62 5.94 -14.91 -1.70
N ILE A 63 5.74 -14.61 -2.99
CA ILE A 63 6.29 -15.38 -4.10
C ILE A 63 7.83 -15.34 -4.07
N LEU A 64 8.43 -14.16 -3.89
CA LEU A 64 9.88 -14.03 -3.77
C LEU A 64 10.44 -14.82 -2.60
N MET A 65 9.73 -14.90 -1.47
CA MET A 65 10.11 -15.77 -0.36
C MET A 65 10.06 -17.25 -0.75
N VAL A 66 9.00 -17.70 -1.42
CA VAL A 66 8.90 -19.09 -1.91
C VAL A 66 10.08 -19.42 -2.84
N VAL A 67 10.45 -18.50 -3.74
CA VAL A 67 11.62 -18.63 -4.62
C VAL A 67 12.92 -18.68 -3.82
N ALA A 68 13.08 -17.85 -2.79
CA ALA A 68 14.25 -17.88 -1.92
C ALA A 68 14.39 -19.24 -1.20
N PHE A 69 13.29 -19.78 -0.68
CA PHE A 69 13.28 -21.12 -0.09
C PHE A 69 13.53 -22.23 -1.11
N LEU A 70 13.07 -22.08 -2.36
CA LEU A 70 13.39 -23.01 -3.43
C LEU A 70 14.91 -23.07 -3.68
N ILE A 71 15.55 -21.92 -3.82
CA ILE A 71 17.01 -21.83 -4.02
C ILE A 71 17.75 -22.47 -2.83
N GLN A 72 17.30 -22.20 -1.61
CA GLN A 72 17.86 -22.82 -0.40
C GLN A 72 17.71 -24.35 -0.41
N SER A 73 16.52 -24.86 -0.71
CA SER A 73 16.25 -26.30 -0.75
C SER A 73 16.99 -27.02 -1.87
N ILE A 74 17.23 -26.38 -3.01
CA ILE A 74 18.10 -26.90 -4.07
C ILE A 74 19.52 -27.08 -3.53
N ARG A 75 20.07 -26.05 -2.87
CA ARG A 75 21.43 -26.10 -2.30
C ARG A 75 21.58 -27.16 -1.21
N GLN A 76 20.53 -27.37 -0.41
CA GLN A 76 20.50 -28.33 0.69
C GLN A 76 20.05 -29.74 0.26
N LYS A 77 19.69 -29.95 -1.02
CA LYS A 77 19.14 -31.20 -1.57
C LYS A 77 17.86 -31.67 -0.86
N GLU A 78 17.08 -30.76 -0.28
CA GLU A 78 15.84 -31.05 0.45
C GLU A 78 14.57 -30.78 -0.38
N LEU A 79 14.57 -31.07 -1.69
CA LEU A 79 13.47 -30.77 -2.60
C LEU A 79 12.13 -31.42 -2.21
N ALA A 80 12.17 -32.63 -1.62
CA ALA A 80 10.98 -33.30 -1.14
C ALA A 80 10.29 -32.55 0.02
N SER A 81 11.09 -31.90 0.89
CA SER A 81 10.56 -31.09 1.99
C SER A 81 9.98 -29.78 1.46
N PHE A 82 10.65 -29.16 0.48
CA PHE A 82 10.14 -27.99 -0.23
C PHE A 82 8.77 -28.27 -0.87
N GLY A 83 8.64 -29.36 -1.64
CA GLY A 83 7.38 -29.69 -2.30
C GLY A 83 6.20 -29.84 -1.32
N LYS A 84 6.41 -30.48 -0.16
CA LYS A 84 5.40 -30.59 0.90
C LYS A 84 5.03 -29.23 1.49
N ALA A 85 6.02 -28.37 1.74
CA ALA A 85 5.79 -27.02 2.26
C ALA A 85 5.03 -26.15 1.25
N THR A 86 5.45 -26.16 -0.01
CA THR A 86 4.80 -25.41 -1.09
C THR A 86 3.38 -25.89 -1.34
N ALA A 87 3.13 -27.20 -1.29
CA ALA A 87 1.77 -27.73 -1.37
C ALA A 87 0.87 -27.23 -0.22
N GLY A 88 1.40 -27.14 1.00
CA GLY A 88 0.69 -26.57 2.14
C GLY A 88 0.38 -25.08 1.95
N VAL A 89 1.36 -24.28 1.49
CA VAL A 89 1.15 -22.86 1.19
C VAL A 89 0.16 -22.66 0.05
N ALA A 90 0.23 -23.47 -1.01
CA ALA A 90 -0.71 -23.43 -2.12
C ALA A 90 -2.14 -23.80 -1.67
N LEU A 91 -2.28 -24.81 -0.82
CA LEU A 91 -3.57 -25.17 -0.22
C LEU A 91 -4.14 -24.02 0.62
N ALA A 92 -3.30 -23.37 1.44
CA ALA A 92 -3.70 -22.20 2.21
C ALA A 92 -4.17 -21.04 1.32
N ALA A 93 -3.47 -20.78 0.21
CA ALA A 93 -3.85 -19.75 -0.75
C ALA A 93 -5.20 -20.04 -1.42
N VAL A 94 -5.43 -21.29 -1.83
CA VAL A 94 -6.72 -21.71 -2.40
C VAL A 94 -7.85 -21.52 -1.38
N ILE A 95 -7.65 -21.94 -0.13
CA ILE A 95 -8.64 -21.75 0.94
C ILE A 95 -8.95 -20.26 1.13
N ALA A 96 -7.92 -19.41 1.20
CA ALA A 96 -8.08 -17.98 1.40
C ALA A 96 -8.87 -17.29 0.26
N ILE A 97 -8.62 -17.69 -0.98
CA ILE A 97 -9.35 -17.19 -2.16
C ILE A 97 -10.81 -17.69 -2.13
N CYS A 98 -11.03 -18.98 -1.89
CA CYS A 98 -12.37 -19.57 -1.87
C CYS A 98 -13.28 -18.93 -0.80
N LEU A 99 -12.75 -18.68 0.40
CA LEU A 99 -13.51 -18.03 1.48
C LEU A 99 -13.87 -16.57 1.17
N ASN A 100 -13.11 -15.91 0.29
CA ASN A 100 -13.31 -14.51 -0.07
C ASN A 100 -13.83 -14.30 -1.50
N ILE A 101 -14.22 -15.38 -2.21
CA ILE A 101 -14.54 -15.33 -3.64
C ILE A 101 -15.68 -14.35 -3.94
N SER A 102 -16.72 -14.32 -3.10
CA SER A 102 -17.84 -13.41 -3.25
C SER A 102 -17.40 -11.94 -3.17
N ASN A 103 -16.58 -11.61 -2.16
CA ASN A 103 -16.06 -10.24 -1.97
C ASN A 103 -15.15 -9.80 -3.13
N LEU A 104 -14.26 -10.69 -3.58
CA LEU A 104 -13.38 -10.46 -4.72
C LEU A 104 -14.17 -10.27 -6.01
N TYR A 105 -15.20 -11.08 -6.22
CA TYR A 105 -16.05 -11.01 -7.41
C TYR A 105 -16.82 -9.69 -7.48
N HIS A 106 -17.45 -9.26 -6.39
CA HIS A 106 -18.16 -7.98 -6.36
C HIS A 106 -17.22 -6.79 -6.52
N THR A 107 -16.02 -6.86 -5.94
CA THR A 107 -15.00 -5.82 -6.11
C THR A 107 -14.53 -5.75 -7.57
N TYR A 108 -14.36 -6.90 -8.23
CA TYR A 108 -14.00 -6.97 -9.64
C TYR A 108 -15.11 -6.39 -10.55
N GLU A 109 -16.36 -6.81 -10.34
CA GLU A 109 -17.51 -6.26 -11.09
C GLU A 109 -17.59 -4.74 -10.92
N TYR A 110 -17.58 -4.26 -9.67
CA TYR A 110 -17.67 -2.82 -9.39
C TYR A 110 -16.48 -2.05 -9.97
N SER A 111 -15.27 -2.64 -10.00
CA SER A 111 -14.09 -1.96 -10.52
C SER A 111 -14.22 -1.51 -11.97
N LYS A 112 -15.02 -2.23 -12.79
CA LYS A 112 -15.30 -1.91 -14.20
C LYS A 112 -16.08 -0.62 -14.35
N ASP A 113 -16.95 -0.31 -13.39
CA ASP A 113 -17.82 0.89 -13.40
C ASP A 113 -17.15 2.10 -12.72
N THR A 114 -15.90 1.96 -12.26
CA THR A 114 -15.13 3.06 -11.67
C THR A 114 -14.18 3.71 -12.67
N MET A 115 -13.57 4.83 -12.27
CA MET A 115 -12.44 5.45 -12.99
C MET A 115 -11.22 4.53 -13.22
N ARG A 116 -11.19 3.34 -12.61
CA ARG A 116 -10.15 2.32 -12.82
C ARG A 116 -10.49 1.34 -13.95
N GLY A 117 -11.76 1.25 -14.36
CA GLY A 117 -12.21 0.49 -15.52
C GLY A 117 -11.77 1.14 -16.82
N LYS A 118 -11.78 0.39 -17.94
CA LYS A 118 -11.37 0.94 -19.23
C LYS A 118 -12.35 2.05 -19.64
N SER A 119 -11.85 3.26 -19.90
CA SER A 119 -12.68 4.36 -20.40
C SER A 119 -13.06 4.09 -21.86
N GLU A 120 -14.36 4.06 -22.15
CA GLU A 120 -14.86 4.02 -23.54
C GLU A 120 -14.74 5.38 -24.24
N LEU A 121 -14.54 6.46 -23.46
CA LEU A 121 -14.42 7.81 -23.96
C LEU A 121 -12.94 8.21 -24.06
N VAL A 122 -12.47 8.44 -25.29
CA VAL A 122 -11.16 9.02 -25.58
C VAL A 122 -11.27 10.54 -25.54
N LYS A 123 -10.57 11.23 -24.64
CA LYS A 123 -10.63 12.70 -24.62
C LYS A 123 -9.86 13.24 -25.82
N GLN A 124 -10.53 14.04 -26.67
CA GLN A 124 -9.87 14.73 -27.77
C GLN A 124 -8.94 15.82 -27.22
N GLY A 125 -7.66 15.79 -27.62
CA GLY A 125 -6.71 16.89 -27.38
C GLY A 125 -5.66 16.72 -26.29
N LYS A 126 -5.60 15.59 -25.56
CA LYS A 126 -4.48 15.24 -24.67
C LYS A 126 -4.19 13.73 -24.73
N THR A 127 -3.35 13.32 -25.67
CA THR A 127 -2.97 11.92 -25.90
C THR A 127 -1.94 11.41 -24.89
N ASP A 128 -1.08 12.27 -24.35
CA ASP A 128 0.10 11.82 -23.60
C ASP A 128 -0.18 11.47 -22.13
N ASP A 129 -1.27 11.98 -21.56
CA ASP A 129 -1.68 11.74 -20.16
C ASP A 129 -2.76 10.66 -20.02
N GLN A 130 -3.40 10.29 -21.13
CA GLN A 130 -4.32 9.16 -21.18
C GLN A 130 -3.52 7.86 -21.22
N THR A 131 -3.84 6.93 -20.32
CA THR A 131 -3.32 5.57 -20.41
C THR A 131 -4.37 4.65 -21.01
N ASP A 132 -3.96 3.52 -21.57
CA ASP A 132 -4.88 2.48 -22.05
C ASP A 132 -5.72 1.84 -20.92
N SER A 133 -5.31 2.09 -19.67
CA SER A 133 -6.02 1.75 -18.44
C SER A 133 -6.78 2.97 -17.92
N GLY A 134 -7.94 2.80 -17.28
CA GLY A 134 -8.87 3.91 -16.98
C GLY A 134 -8.31 5.19 -16.35
N LEU A 135 -7.19 5.09 -15.61
CA LEU A 135 -6.59 6.22 -14.91
C LEU A 135 -5.60 7.00 -15.78
N GLU A 136 -5.63 8.32 -15.65
CA GLU A 136 -4.62 9.22 -16.24
C GLU A 136 -3.28 9.07 -15.51
N ARG A 137 -2.18 9.25 -16.24
CA ARG A 137 -0.82 9.09 -15.66
C ARG A 137 -0.58 10.08 -14.54
N SER A 138 -0.96 11.33 -14.74
CA SER A 138 -0.90 12.41 -13.74
C SER A 138 -1.62 12.05 -12.44
N TYR A 139 -2.79 11.39 -12.52
CA TYR A 139 -3.52 10.91 -11.34
C TYR A 139 -2.77 9.80 -10.60
N ILE A 140 -2.20 8.84 -11.33
CA ILE A 140 -1.42 7.74 -10.74
C ILE A 140 -0.19 8.28 -10.00
N THR A 141 0.49 9.26 -10.57
CA THR A 141 1.73 9.82 -10.02
C THR A 141 1.53 11.02 -9.11
N ALA A 142 0.29 11.47 -8.87
CA ALA A 142 -0.02 12.67 -8.10
C ALA A 142 0.57 12.70 -6.69
N TRP A 143 0.75 11.52 -6.07
CA TRP A 143 1.30 11.38 -4.71
C TRP A 143 2.78 10.92 -4.70
N SER A 144 3.47 11.03 -5.83
CA SER A 144 4.89 10.70 -5.90
C SER A 144 5.69 11.78 -5.20
N TYR A 145 6.74 11.38 -4.49
CA TYR A 145 7.69 12.33 -3.92
C TYR A 145 8.41 13.10 -5.02
N GLY A 146 8.51 14.42 -4.82
CA GLY A 146 9.44 15.25 -5.58
C GLY A 146 10.90 14.89 -5.29
N ILE A 147 11.80 15.24 -6.21
CA ILE A 147 13.24 14.94 -6.08
C ILE A 147 13.80 15.58 -4.80
N ASP A 148 13.42 16.82 -4.53
CA ASP A 148 13.86 17.58 -3.36
C ASP A 148 13.12 17.18 -2.07
N GLU A 149 11.94 16.58 -2.17
CA GLU A 149 11.22 16.00 -1.04
C GLU A 149 11.88 14.74 -0.51
N SER A 150 12.75 14.09 -1.28
CA SER A 150 13.52 12.93 -0.81
C SER A 150 14.40 13.27 0.40
N LEU A 151 14.73 14.54 0.61
CA LEU A 151 15.45 15.01 1.81
C LEU A 151 14.66 14.80 3.11
N THR A 152 13.34 14.64 3.04
CA THR A 152 12.49 14.37 4.21
C THR A 152 12.81 13.04 4.89
N PHE A 153 13.45 12.08 4.19
CA PHE A 153 13.95 10.85 4.81
C PHE A 153 15.12 11.08 5.78
N LEU A 154 15.88 12.16 5.59
CA LEU A 154 17.05 12.49 6.41
C LEU A 154 16.74 13.57 7.45
N ILE A 155 15.98 14.59 7.06
CA ILE A 155 15.67 15.73 7.92
C ILE A 155 14.14 15.89 7.93
N PRO A 156 13.48 15.74 9.09
CA PRO A 156 12.04 15.89 9.18
C PRO A 156 11.62 17.32 8.85
N ASP A 157 10.42 17.47 8.28
CA ASP A 157 9.79 18.76 7.97
C ASP A 157 10.58 19.71 7.04
N VAL A 158 11.57 19.23 6.26
CA VAL A 158 12.32 20.06 5.28
C VAL A 158 11.41 20.72 4.26
N LYS A 159 10.31 20.06 3.91
CA LYS A 159 9.28 20.58 2.98
C LYS A 159 8.08 21.17 3.70
N GLY A 160 8.24 21.48 4.99
CA GLY A 160 7.15 21.81 5.88
C GLY A 160 6.48 20.56 6.45
N GLY A 161 5.69 20.77 7.51
CA GLY A 161 4.91 19.71 8.16
C GLY A 161 3.58 19.47 7.47
N ALA A 162 2.52 19.26 8.25
CA ALA A 162 1.16 19.07 7.74
C ALA A 162 0.66 20.27 6.91
N SER A 163 -0.18 20.01 5.90
CA SER A 163 -0.86 21.03 5.08
C SER A 163 -1.96 21.78 5.84
N MET A 164 -1.58 22.40 6.95
CA MET A 164 -2.39 23.28 7.78
C MET A 164 -1.98 24.74 7.53
N PRO A 165 -2.83 25.72 7.86
CA PRO A 165 -2.45 27.13 7.76
C PRO A 165 -1.11 27.43 8.43
N LEU A 166 -0.28 28.26 7.79
CA LEU A 166 1.05 28.64 8.26
C LEU A 166 0.96 29.38 9.61
N SER A 167 -0.13 30.09 9.86
CA SER A 167 -0.47 30.70 11.14
C SER A 167 -0.49 29.72 12.33
N MET A 168 -0.70 28.42 12.08
CA MET A 168 -0.69 27.39 13.12
C MET A 168 0.73 26.92 13.49
N ASN A 169 1.76 27.34 12.76
CA ASN A 169 3.14 26.94 13.02
C ASN A 169 3.82 27.89 14.03
N LYS A 170 3.96 27.44 15.28
CA LYS A 170 4.57 28.24 16.35
C LYS A 170 6.01 28.67 16.05
N THR A 171 6.78 27.90 15.29
CA THR A 171 8.19 28.21 14.98
C THR A 171 8.28 29.27 13.89
N ALA A 172 7.45 29.17 12.84
CA ALA A 172 7.39 30.17 11.78
C ALA A 172 6.83 31.51 12.30
N MET A 173 5.76 31.45 13.11
CA MET A 173 5.11 32.66 13.65
C MET A 173 5.98 33.45 14.62
N LYS A 174 7.00 32.84 15.25
CA LYS A 174 8.00 33.58 16.07
C LYS A 174 8.77 34.63 15.27
N LYS A 175 8.88 34.47 13.96
CA LYS A 175 9.56 35.40 13.05
C LYS A 175 8.57 36.13 12.12
N ALA A 176 7.27 36.00 12.35
CA ALA A 176 6.25 36.61 11.51
C ALA A 176 6.21 38.13 11.74
N ASP A 177 6.01 38.86 10.65
CA ASP A 177 5.67 40.27 10.69
C ASP A 177 4.24 40.46 11.23
N GLY A 178 4.09 41.26 12.29
CA GLY A 178 2.80 41.49 12.95
C GLY A 178 1.76 42.22 12.10
N GLN A 179 2.17 43.02 11.10
CA GLN A 179 1.23 43.65 10.16
C GLN A 179 0.62 42.60 9.23
N LEU A 180 1.43 41.68 8.71
CA LEU A 180 0.96 40.59 7.85
C LEU A 180 0.10 39.58 8.62
N GLU A 181 0.37 39.38 9.90
CA GLU A 181 -0.45 38.57 10.80
C GLU A 181 -1.84 39.19 11.02
N GLN A 182 -1.92 40.50 11.28
CA GLN A 182 -3.20 41.21 11.43
C GLN A 182 -4.04 41.19 10.15
N MET A 183 -3.41 41.18 8.98
CA MET A 183 -4.06 41.04 7.68
C MET A 183 -4.50 39.60 7.38
N GLY A 184 -4.19 38.62 8.25
CA GLY A 184 -4.58 37.22 8.08
C GLY A 184 -3.83 36.47 6.96
N ILE A 185 -2.75 37.05 6.42
CA ILE A 185 -2.07 36.53 5.22
C ILE A 185 -1.45 35.15 5.48
N TYR A 186 -0.88 34.93 6.66
CA TYR A 186 -0.32 33.62 7.03
C TYR A 186 -1.38 32.51 7.16
N GLY A 187 -2.67 32.86 7.26
CA GLY A 187 -3.75 31.88 7.23
C GLY A 187 -4.03 31.33 5.83
N ALA A 188 -3.67 32.07 4.77
CA ALA A 188 -3.91 31.69 3.38
C ALA A 188 -2.83 30.73 2.83
N PHE A 189 -1.65 30.71 3.44
CA PHE A 189 -0.57 29.80 3.08
C PHE A 189 -0.62 28.53 3.92
N THR A 190 -0.30 27.40 3.29
CA THR A 190 -0.08 26.12 3.95
C THR A 190 1.34 26.03 4.49
N GLN A 191 1.56 25.28 5.57
CA GLN A 191 2.90 25.00 6.08
C GLN A 191 3.71 24.10 5.14
N TYR A 192 3.04 23.30 4.32
CA TYR A 192 3.69 22.37 3.39
C TYR A 192 3.93 23.04 2.03
N TRP A 193 5.15 22.96 1.52
CA TRP A 193 5.56 23.58 0.25
C TRP A 193 6.24 22.58 -0.71
N GLY A 194 5.88 21.30 -0.62
CA GLY A 194 6.38 20.27 -1.52
C GLY A 194 5.53 20.07 -2.77
N GLU A 195 5.85 19.03 -3.56
CA GLU A 195 5.23 18.76 -4.87
C GLU A 195 3.92 17.93 -4.77
N GLN A 196 3.62 17.35 -3.61
CA GLN A 196 2.39 16.58 -3.41
C GLN A 196 1.17 17.52 -3.26
N PRO A 197 -0.06 17.02 -3.46
CA PRO A 197 -1.27 17.79 -3.20
C PRO A 197 -1.42 18.25 -1.74
N GLY A 198 -0.76 17.57 -0.81
CA GLY A 198 -0.71 17.94 0.60
C GLY A 198 -0.16 16.81 1.48
N THR A 199 0.09 17.09 2.75
CA THR A 199 0.62 16.14 3.73
C THR A 199 -0.11 16.29 5.06
N SER A 200 -0.07 15.26 5.91
CA SER A 200 -0.61 15.33 7.28
C SER A 200 0.47 15.49 8.36
N GLY A 201 1.72 15.74 7.96
CA GLY A 201 2.90 15.66 8.82
C GLY A 201 3.39 14.24 8.97
#